data_AF-A0AAV8DUI2-F1
#
_entry.id   AF-A0AAV8DUI2-F1
#
_cell.length_a   1.000
_cell.length_b   1.000
_cell.length_c   1.000
_cell.angle_alpha   90.00
_cell.angle_beta   90.00
_cell.angle_gamma   90.00
#
_symmetry.space_group_name_H-M   'P 1'
#
loop_
_entity.id
_entity.type
_entity.pdbx_description
1 polymer ?
#
loop_
_entity_poly.entity_id
_entity_poly.type
_entity_poly.pdbx_seq_one_letter_code
_entity_poly.pdbx_strand_id
1 'polypeptide(L)'
;MIIDLLRRLWSTWEIQVLVLASLFLQILLLTFAGYRKHIVPSRMSQSISYSWCAPLAHIFHWLLWLAYLSADSVAIFAIGFLSNYEQSSDGNAASGFSGQSKTNHLHVFWAPFLILHLGGQDTITALSIEDNELWMRHLLTLVYQVGLTVYVFCKSNAWEGGLWPAVIPMFIAGTVKYFERIWSLQQASMSGLWSSINVPEPNPNHAKMMKEVTSNKAAGLPAEIIDVRRQQENIVDLERQTISSIYEQKGDALDINEENGDAMDVNIVLHEAYRLFQMIKGLFVDLDLSRESWEASSRLFRVLKRKEAYKIIEIELSLMYDMLHSKAALLHTWYGCFFRVVTLMCTSTALCVFVVLSKSGFAQNDIVITYVLLGGAIGLEIIAIFCIFVSAWTYGEVKESAYSRFLESSSH
;
A
#
# COMPACT_ATOMS: atom_id res chain seq x y z
N MET A 1 -27.96 33.49 -5.01
CA MET A 1 -26.73 33.96 -4.33
C MET A 1 -25.65 32.88 -4.23
N ILE A 2 -25.84 31.79 -3.47
CA ILE A 2 -24.81 30.71 -3.38
C ILE A 2 -24.61 30.01 -4.72
N ILE A 3 -25.68 29.68 -5.44
CA ILE A 3 -25.61 29.05 -6.76
C ILE A 3 -24.93 29.96 -7.80
N ASP A 4 -25.17 31.27 -7.74
CA ASP A 4 -24.54 32.23 -8.65
C ASP A 4 -23.05 32.43 -8.32
N LEU A 5 -22.68 32.41 -7.04
CA LEU A 5 -21.29 32.42 -6.60
C LEU A 5 -20.58 31.14 -7.05
N LEU A 6 -21.21 29.97 -6.88
CA LEU A 6 -20.72 28.69 -7.35
C LEU A 6 -20.57 28.66 -8.87
N ARG A 7 -21.55 29.19 -9.62
CA ARG A 7 -21.48 29.28 -11.08
C ARG A 7 -20.34 30.18 -11.54
N ARG A 8 -20.12 31.32 -10.87
CA ARG A 8 -19.02 32.25 -11.18
C ARG A 8 -17.65 31.66 -10.82
N LEU A 9 -17.54 31.02 -9.65
CA LEU A 9 -16.33 30.33 -9.21
C LEU A 9 -15.99 29.18 -10.16
N TRP A 10 -16.99 28.38 -10.53
CA TRP A 10 -16.85 27.32 -11.51
C TRP A 10 -16.38 27.93 -12.83
N SER A 11 -17.14 28.82 -13.46
CA SER A 11 -16.82 29.37 -14.79
C SER A 11 -15.44 30.04 -14.92
N THR A 12 -14.81 30.42 -13.81
CA THR A 12 -13.49 31.06 -13.80
C THR A 12 -12.37 30.13 -13.35
N TRP A 13 -12.66 29.09 -12.55
CA TRP A 13 -11.66 28.20 -11.94
C TRP A 13 -11.92 26.70 -12.12
N GLU A 14 -12.61 26.29 -13.18
CA GLU A 14 -13.09 24.90 -13.37
C GLU A 14 -12.00 23.85 -13.10
N ILE A 15 -10.91 23.86 -13.87
CA ILE A 15 -9.84 22.88 -13.73
C ILE A 15 -8.98 23.09 -12.47
N GLN A 16 -8.78 24.35 -12.07
CA GLN A 16 -7.99 24.72 -10.89
C GLN A 16 -8.64 24.17 -9.60
N VAL A 17 -9.96 24.31 -9.47
CA VAL A 17 -10.73 23.77 -8.33
C VAL A 17 -10.65 22.25 -8.31
N LEU A 18 -10.77 21.57 -9.46
CA LEU A 18 -10.71 20.11 -9.53
C LEU A 18 -9.35 19.56 -9.09
N VAL A 19 -8.26 20.16 -9.56
CA VAL A 19 -6.91 19.70 -9.25
C VAL A 19 -6.56 19.96 -7.78
N LEU A 20 -6.94 21.12 -7.25
CA LEU A 20 -6.78 21.42 -5.81
C LEU A 20 -7.67 20.53 -4.93
N ALA A 21 -8.90 20.26 -5.35
CA ALA A 21 -9.80 19.34 -4.65
C ALA A 21 -9.21 17.92 -4.61
N SER A 22 -8.60 17.48 -5.70
CA SER A 22 -7.90 16.19 -5.76
C SER A 22 -6.75 16.13 -4.73
N LEU A 23 -5.88 17.15 -4.68
CA LEU A 23 -4.82 17.22 -3.66
C LEU A 23 -5.38 17.30 -2.23
N PHE A 24 -6.47 18.04 -2.02
CA PHE A 24 -7.12 18.14 -0.71
C PHE A 24 -7.64 16.79 -0.24
N LEU A 25 -8.31 16.03 -1.13
CA LEU A 25 -8.78 14.67 -0.83
C LEU A 25 -7.63 13.73 -0.47
N GLN A 26 -6.49 13.86 -1.14
CA GLN A 26 -5.28 13.12 -0.81
C GLN A 26 -4.75 13.41 0.60
N ILE A 27 -4.64 14.69 0.97
CA ILE A 27 -4.20 15.11 2.32
C ILE A 27 -5.20 14.63 3.37
N LEU A 28 -6.49 14.70 3.06
CA LEU A 28 -7.55 14.24 3.94
C LEU A 28 -7.50 12.72 4.15
N LEU A 29 -7.25 11.94 3.09
CA LEU A 29 -7.03 10.49 3.20
C LEU A 29 -5.80 10.17 4.05
N LEU A 30 -4.70 10.89 3.87
CA LEU A 30 -3.48 10.69 4.67
C LEU A 30 -3.74 10.90 6.17
N THR A 31 -4.42 11.98 6.53
CA THR A 31 -4.69 12.31 7.95
C THR A 31 -5.68 11.31 8.57
N PHE A 32 -6.83 11.07 7.94
CA PHE A 32 -7.88 10.21 8.51
C PHE A 32 -7.56 8.71 8.45
N ALA A 33 -6.77 8.24 7.48
CA ALA A 33 -6.32 6.85 7.46
C ALA A 33 -5.42 6.53 8.68
N GLY A 34 -4.54 7.45 9.07
CA GLY A 34 -3.73 7.30 10.27
C GLY A 34 -4.58 7.19 11.54
N TYR A 35 -5.66 7.96 11.64
CA TYR A 35 -6.61 7.88 12.75
C TYR A 35 -7.38 6.55 12.79
N ARG A 36 -7.68 5.92 11.64
CA ARG A 36 -8.38 4.62 11.59
C ARG A 36 -7.60 3.49 12.27
N LYS A 37 -6.27 3.45 12.12
CA LYS A 37 -5.43 2.39 12.69
C LYS A 37 -5.43 2.39 14.23
N HIS A 38 -5.59 3.57 14.84
CA HIS A 38 -5.51 3.75 16.30
C HIS A 38 -6.87 3.87 17.00
N ILE A 39 -7.92 4.25 16.26
CA ILE A 39 -9.28 4.34 16.81
C ILE A 39 -9.98 3.02 16.54
N VAL A 40 -9.92 2.11 17.52
CA VAL A 40 -10.85 0.98 17.61
C VAL A 40 -12.23 1.58 17.91
N PRO A 41 -13.23 1.49 17.01
CA PRO A 41 -14.60 1.71 17.43
C PRO A 41 -14.93 0.52 18.32
N SER A 42 -14.86 0.71 19.63
CA SER A 42 -15.24 -0.30 20.61
C SER A 42 -16.75 -0.55 20.48
N ARG A 43 -17.16 -1.34 19.49
CA ARG A 43 -18.52 -1.91 19.42
C ARG A 43 -18.77 -2.91 20.56
N MET A 44 -17.72 -3.21 21.32
CA MET A 44 -17.67 -4.11 22.47
C MET A 44 -17.21 -3.38 23.75
N SER A 45 -17.54 -2.10 23.91
CA SER A 45 -17.51 -1.44 25.22
C SER A 45 -18.75 -0.58 25.36
N GLN A 46 -19.91 -1.24 25.42
CA GLN A 46 -21.20 -0.61 25.74
C GLN A 46 -21.36 -0.38 27.26
N SER A 47 -20.24 -0.23 27.96
CA SER A 47 -20.19 0.17 29.36
C SER A 47 -18.84 0.80 29.60
N ILE A 48 -18.71 2.09 29.31
CA ILE A 48 -17.95 3.10 30.06
C ILE A 48 -18.14 4.43 29.33
N SER A 49 -18.44 5.44 30.12
CA SER A 49 -18.84 6.79 29.76
C SER A 49 -17.82 7.56 28.89
N TYR A 50 -17.99 7.56 27.57
CA TYR A 50 -17.48 8.61 26.66
C TYR A 50 -18.53 8.99 25.60
N SER A 51 -19.75 9.30 26.05
CA SER A 51 -20.91 9.60 25.19
C SER A 51 -20.74 10.84 24.30
N TRP A 52 -19.75 11.71 24.56
CA TRP A 52 -19.56 12.98 23.84
C TRP A 52 -18.57 12.90 22.66
N CYS A 53 -17.72 11.86 22.58
CA CYS A 53 -16.75 11.69 21.49
C CYS A 53 -17.23 10.74 20.37
N ALA A 54 -18.29 9.96 20.62
CA ALA A 54 -18.92 9.09 19.63
C ALA A 54 -19.35 9.81 18.32
N PRO A 55 -20.00 11.00 18.35
CA PRO A 55 -20.40 11.66 17.10
C PRO A 55 -19.20 12.08 16.24
N LEU A 56 -18.09 12.51 16.85
CA LEU A 56 -16.89 12.92 16.11
C LEU A 56 -16.23 11.74 15.37
N ALA A 57 -16.15 10.57 16.02
CA ALA A 57 -15.61 9.36 15.37
C ALA A 57 -16.45 8.91 14.17
N HIS A 58 -17.78 8.99 14.27
CA HIS A 58 -18.67 8.72 13.14
C HIS A 58 -18.45 9.71 12.00
N ILE A 59 -18.34 11.01 12.31
CA ILE A 59 -18.04 12.04 11.30
C ILE A 59 -16.73 11.73 10.58
N PHE A 60 -15.66 11.36 11.29
CA PHE A 60 -14.38 11.01 10.66
C PHE A 60 -14.47 9.79 9.75
N HIS A 61 -15.20 8.75 10.15
CA HIS A 61 -15.40 7.57 9.30
C HIS A 61 -16.19 7.91 8.03
N TRP A 62 -17.26 8.72 8.15
CA TRP A 62 -18.03 9.21 7.01
C TRP A 62 -17.19 10.09 6.08
N LEU A 63 -16.35 10.98 6.63
CA LEU A 63 -15.44 11.82 5.86
C LEU A 63 -14.39 10.98 5.13
N LEU A 64 -13.78 9.99 5.79
CA LEU A 64 -12.83 9.07 5.18
C LEU A 64 -13.47 8.28 4.04
N TRP A 65 -14.66 7.72 4.28
CA TRP A 65 -15.43 6.97 3.29
C TRP A 65 -15.73 7.84 2.07
N LEU A 66 -16.27 9.04 2.29
CA LEU A 66 -16.61 9.97 1.22
C LEU A 66 -15.37 10.40 0.43
N ALA A 67 -14.26 10.67 1.12
CA ALA A 67 -13.02 11.04 0.49
C ALA A 67 -12.41 9.92 -0.35
N TYR A 68 -12.48 8.69 0.15
CA TYR A 68 -12.01 7.50 -0.56
C TYR A 68 -12.77 7.29 -1.86
N LEU A 69 -14.10 7.40 -1.83
CA LEU A 69 -14.96 7.28 -3.03
C LEU A 69 -14.78 8.44 -4.01
N SER A 70 -14.54 9.65 -3.51
CA SER A 70 -14.43 10.84 -4.35
C SER A 70 -13.02 11.04 -4.93
N ALA A 71 -11.95 10.59 -4.27
CA ALA A 71 -10.57 10.84 -4.69
C ALA A 71 -10.32 10.37 -6.14
N ASP A 72 -10.66 9.12 -6.44
CA ASP A 72 -10.48 8.56 -7.79
C ASP A 72 -11.45 9.22 -8.80
N SER A 73 -12.69 9.47 -8.39
CA SER A 73 -13.72 10.07 -9.23
C SER A 73 -13.35 11.49 -9.68
N VAL A 74 -12.89 12.33 -8.75
CA VAL A 74 -12.46 13.72 -9.02
C VAL A 74 -11.25 13.74 -9.94
N ALA A 75 -10.27 12.87 -9.70
CA ALA A 75 -9.06 12.81 -10.53
C ALA A 75 -9.37 12.33 -11.96
N ILE A 76 -10.15 11.27 -12.12
CA ILE A 76 -10.60 10.75 -13.43
C ILE A 76 -11.39 11.82 -14.19
N PHE A 77 -12.33 12.48 -13.51
CA PHE A 77 -13.14 13.54 -14.11
C PHE A 77 -12.26 14.72 -14.56
N ALA A 78 -11.29 15.12 -13.74
CA ALA A 78 -10.38 16.22 -14.07
C ALA A 78 -9.50 15.92 -15.29
N ILE A 79 -8.98 14.69 -15.44
CA ILE A 79 -8.21 14.29 -16.63
C ILE A 79 -9.13 14.27 -17.87
N GLY A 80 -10.34 13.72 -17.74
CA GLY A 80 -11.34 13.71 -18.81
C GLY A 80 -11.80 15.11 -19.22
N PHE A 81 -11.89 16.04 -18.27
CA PHE A 81 -12.19 17.43 -18.56
C PHE A 81 -11.03 18.07 -19.34
N LEU A 82 -9.79 17.80 -18.92
CA LEU A 82 -8.59 18.33 -19.55
C LEU A 82 -8.39 17.84 -21.01
N SER A 83 -8.84 16.63 -21.35
CA SER A 83 -8.76 16.11 -22.72
C SER A 83 -9.69 16.83 -23.71
N ASN A 84 -10.84 17.27 -23.22
CA ASN A 84 -11.82 18.01 -23.99
C ASN A 84 -11.54 19.51 -24.01
N TYR A 85 -10.64 20.00 -23.17
CA TYR A 85 -10.23 21.40 -23.18
C TYR A 85 -9.68 21.75 -24.58
N GLU A 86 -10.38 22.64 -25.28
CA GLU A 86 -10.03 23.11 -26.60
C GLU A 86 -9.15 24.35 -26.44
N GLN A 87 -7.96 24.31 -27.03
CA GLN A 87 -7.10 25.47 -27.11
C GLN A 87 -7.74 26.44 -28.10
N SER A 88 -8.60 27.36 -27.61
CA SER A 88 -9.20 28.40 -28.44
C SER A 88 -8.09 29.17 -29.15
N SER A 89 -7.87 28.81 -30.41
CA SER A 89 -6.98 29.48 -31.34
C SER A 89 -7.86 30.30 -32.27
N ASP A 90 -8.45 31.38 -31.74
CA ASP A 90 -9.05 32.39 -32.60
C ASP A 90 -7.94 33.32 -33.08
N GLY A 91 -7.32 32.89 -34.17
CA GLY A 91 -6.64 33.77 -35.11
C GLY A 91 -7.69 34.57 -35.88
N ASN A 92 -7.93 35.82 -35.46
CA ASN A 92 -8.20 36.99 -36.31
C ASN A 92 -8.66 38.17 -35.45
N ALA A 93 -7.71 38.96 -34.94
CA ALA A 93 -7.99 40.34 -34.52
C ALA A 93 -6.74 41.20 -34.79
N ALA A 94 -6.81 41.96 -35.88
CA ALA A 94 -5.97 43.13 -36.07
C ALA A 94 -6.38 44.19 -35.03
N SER A 95 -5.75 44.19 -33.86
CA SER A 95 -5.66 45.35 -32.97
C SER A 95 -4.62 45.08 -31.89
N GLY A 96 -3.68 46.01 -31.73
CA GLY A 96 -2.46 45.87 -30.96
C GLY A 96 -2.61 45.71 -29.43
N PHE A 97 -1.43 45.55 -28.84
CA PHE A 97 -1.08 45.27 -27.44
C PHE A 97 -0.98 43.77 -27.09
N SER A 98 0.26 43.29 -27.21
CA SER A 98 0.71 41.92 -27.00
C SER A 98 0.53 41.44 -25.56
N GLY A 99 -0.44 40.55 -25.38
CA GLY A 99 -0.56 39.65 -24.22
C GLY A 99 -0.99 38.28 -24.71
N GLN A 100 -0.14 37.64 -25.53
CA GLN A 100 -0.46 36.38 -26.22
C GLN A 100 -0.58 35.23 -25.20
N SER A 101 -1.77 34.63 -25.15
CA SER A 101 -2.21 33.61 -24.19
C SER A 101 -1.41 32.30 -24.30
N LYS A 102 -0.39 32.14 -23.45
CA LYS A 102 0.28 30.85 -23.16
C LYS A 102 -0.36 30.11 -21.97
N THR A 103 -1.49 30.60 -21.46
CA THR A 103 -2.16 30.07 -20.24
C THR A 103 -2.59 28.62 -20.39
N ASN A 104 -2.86 28.17 -21.62
CA ASN A 104 -3.42 26.85 -21.89
C ASN A 104 -2.41 25.69 -21.75
N HIS A 105 -1.10 25.96 -21.82
CA HIS A 105 -0.09 24.89 -21.74
C HIS A 105 0.19 24.41 -20.31
N LEU A 106 -0.12 25.22 -19.30
CA LEU A 106 0.17 24.84 -17.91
C LEU A 106 -0.81 23.79 -17.37
N HIS A 107 -2.05 23.77 -17.86
CA HIS A 107 -3.03 22.74 -17.51
C HIS A 107 -2.58 21.32 -17.91
N VAL A 108 -1.81 21.20 -19.00
CA VAL A 108 -1.21 19.94 -19.46
C VAL A 108 -0.27 19.36 -18.40
N PHE A 109 0.43 20.22 -17.68
CA PHE A 109 1.31 19.82 -16.59
C PHE A 109 0.56 19.24 -15.40
N TRP A 110 -0.73 19.53 -15.24
CA TRP A 110 -1.55 19.00 -14.15
C TRP A 110 -2.08 17.58 -14.42
N ALA A 111 -2.14 17.13 -15.68
CA ALA A 111 -2.62 15.78 -16.00
C ALA A 111 -1.79 14.67 -15.32
N PRO A 112 -0.43 14.71 -15.36
CA PRO A 112 0.40 13.80 -14.57
C PRO A 112 0.16 13.83 -13.06
N PHE A 113 -0.16 14.99 -12.47
CA PHE A 113 -0.50 15.07 -11.04
C PHE A 113 -1.78 14.33 -10.74
N LEU A 114 -2.76 14.38 -11.62
CA LEU A 114 -4.01 13.65 -11.44
C LEU A 114 -3.79 12.13 -11.51
N ILE A 115 -2.87 11.65 -12.35
CA ILE A 115 -2.42 10.23 -12.32
C ILE A 115 -1.70 9.93 -11.00
N LEU A 116 -0.77 10.79 -10.58
CA LEU A 116 -0.11 10.65 -9.27
C LEU A 116 -1.14 10.61 -8.14
N HIS A 117 -2.23 11.38 -8.26
CA HIS A 117 -3.28 11.41 -7.27
C HIS A 117 -4.12 10.12 -7.25
N LEU A 118 -4.38 9.53 -8.43
CA LEU A 118 -5.00 8.21 -8.57
C LEU A 118 -4.16 7.09 -7.98
N GLY A 119 -2.84 7.29 -7.88
CA GLY A 119 -1.98 6.39 -7.13
C GLY A 119 -2.31 6.32 -5.64
N GLY A 120 -3.10 7.25 -5.10
CA GLY A 120 -3.57 7.20 -3.73
C GLY A 120 -2.46 7.40 -2.68
N GLN A 121 -2.88 7.51 -1.43
CA GLN A 121 -1.97 7.61 -0.30
C GLN A 121 -1.42 6.23 0.09
N ASP A 122 -0.28 6.23 0.76
CA ASP A 122 0.40 4.99 1.11
C ASP A 122 -0.21 4.31 2.36
N THR A 123 -0.90 5.12 3.18
CA THR A 123 -1.60 4.69 4.39
C THR A 123 -2.92 3.99 4.11
N ILE A 124 -3.52 4.17 2.92
CA ILE A 124 -4.80 3.57 2.56
C ILE A 124 -4.83 3.19 1.08
N THR A 125 -4.92 1.88 0.81
CA THR A 125 -5.12 1.31 -0.53
C THR A 125 -6.54 0.82 -0.73
N ALA A 126 -7.10 0.23 0.32
CA ALA A 126 -8.40 -0.41 0.34
C ALA A 126 -9.17 -0.08 1.62
N LEU A 127 -10.44 0.30 1.48
CA LEU A 127 -11.28 0.55 2.66
C LEU A 127 -11.77 -0.76 3.27
N SER A 128 -12.15 -1.72 2.41
CA SER A 128 -12.53 -3.09 2.78
C SER A 128 -11.65 -4.11 2.04
N ILE A 129 -11.64 -5.37 2.50
CA ILE A 129 -10.78 -6.40 1.90
C ILE A 129 -11.25 -6.73 0.48
N GLU A 130 -12.55 -6.59 0.21
CA GLU A 130 -13.16 -6.81 -1.10
C GLU A 130 -12.63 -5.84 -2.17
N ASP A 131 -12.18 -4.64 -1.78
CA ASP A 131 -11.57 -3.68 -2.71
C ASP A 131 -10.25 -4.22 -3.29
N ASN A 132 -9.53 -5.10 -2.57
CA ASN A 132 -8.27 -5.69 -3.04
C ASN A 132 -8.48 -6.57 -4.27
N GLU A 133 -9.64 -7.24 -4.37
CA GLU A 133 -10.00 -8.10 -5.51
C GLU A 133 -10.23 -7.29 -6.80
N LEU A 134 -10.48 -5.98 -6.68
CA LEU A 134 -10.75 -5.10 -7.82
C LEU A 134 -9.47 -4.53 -8.45
N TRP A 135 -8.29 -5.06 -8.13
CA TRP A 135 -7.01 -4.58 -8.66
C TRP A 135 -6.95 -4.54 -10.21
N MET A 136 -7.62 -5.48 -10.89
CA MET A 136 -7.73 -5.49 -12.37
C MET A 136 -8.51 -4.28 -12.92
N ARG A 137 -9.50 -3.78 -12.17
CA ARG A 137 -10.21 -2.54 -12.54
C ARG A 137 -9.27 -1.34 -12.41
N HIS A 138 -8.44 -1.31 -11.37
CA HIS A 138 -7.43 -0.25 -11.22
C HIS A 138 -6.36 -0.34 -12.31
N LEU A 139 -5.97 -1.54 -12.74
CA LEU A 139 -5.06 -1.72 -13.89
C LEU A 139 -5.66 -1.19 -15.20
N LEU A 140 -6.92 -1.52 -15.49
CA LEU A 140 -7.60 -0.98 -16.67
C LEU A 140 -7.71 0.55 -16.60
N THR A 141 -8.00 1.09 -15.41
CA THR A 141 -8.06 2.53 -15.18
C THR A 141 -6.71 3.18 -15.43
N LEU A 142 -5.61 2.59 -14.95
CA LEU A 142 -4.26 3.08 -15.23
C LEU A 142 -3.99 3.15 -16.74
N VAL A 143 -4.25 2.08 -17.49
CA VAL A 143 -4.02 2.06 -18.95
C VAL A 143 -4.80 3.17 -19.64
N TYR A 144 -6.09 3.34 -19.30
CA TYR A 144 -6.92 4.39 -19.88
C TYR A 144 -6.40 5.80 -19.53
N GLN A 145 -6.05 6.06 -18.27
CA GLN A 145 -5.61 7.38 -17.82
C GLN A 145 -4.22 7.76 -18.32
N VAL A 146 -3.31 6.78 -18.44
CA VAL A 146 -2.00 6.94 -19.10
C VAL A 146 -2.22 7.31 -20.56
N GLY A 147 -3.06 6.57 -21.29
CA GLY A 147 -3.39 6.87 -22.68
C GLY A 147 -4.02 8.25 -22.85
N LEU A 148 -4.96 8.62 -21.99
CA LEU A 148 -5.62 9.92 -22.02
C LEU A 148 -4.65 11.09 -21.72
N THR A 149 -3.73 10.90 -20.79
CA THR A 149 -2.70 11.89 -20.47
C THR A 149 -1.68 12.05 -21.60
N VAL A 150 -1.27 10.96 -22.25
CA VAL A 150 -0.45 11.02 -23.48
C VAL A 150 -1.20 11.75 -24.59
N TYR A 151 -2.49 11.49 -24.76
CA TYR A 151 -3.32 12.20 -25.74
C TYR A 151 -3.37 13.71 -25.46
N VAL A 152 -3.62 14.14 -24.21
CA VAL A 152 -3.59 15.55 -23.80
C VAL A 152 -2.23 16.18 -24.11
N PHE A 153 -1.14 15.47 -23.82
CA PHE A 153 0.21 15.96 -24.07
C PHE A 153 0.51 16.12 -25.56
N CYS A 154 0.11 15.17 -26.41
CA CYS A 154 0.25 15.26 -27.86
C CYS A 154 -0.63 16.36 -28.47
N LYS A 155 -1.88 16.48 -28.04
CA LYS A 155 -2.86 17.46 -28.54
C LYS A 155 -2.42 18.91 -28.26
N SER A 156 -1.84 19.16 -27.10
CA SER A 156 -1.53 20.51 -26.60
C SER A 156 -0.22 21.12 -27.14
N ASN A 157 0.49 20.40 -28.00
CA ASN A 157 1.80 20.79 -28.55
C ASN A 157 2.79 21.25 -27.46
N ALA A 158 2.77 20.60 -26.29
CA ALA A 158 3.53 20.98 -25.10
C ALA A 158 5.07 20.94 -25.28
N TRP A 159 5.55 20.38 -26.39
CA TRP A 159 6.94 20.36 -26.80
C TRP A 159 7.48 21.76 -27.13
N GLU A 160 6.65 22.63 -27.71
CA GLU A 160 7.04 24.01 -28.07
C GLU A 160 7.08 24.94 -26.85
N GLY A 161 6.31 24.63 -25.80
CA GLY A 161 6.19 25.44 -24.59
C GLY A 161 7.32 25.27 -23.58
N GLY A 162 8.29 24.38 -23.83
CA GLY A 162 9.41 24.11 -22.93
C GLY A 162 9.03 23.45 -21.58
N LEU A 163 7.75 23.10 -21.40
CA LEU A 163 7.23 22.41 -20.20
C LEU A 163 7.51 20.90 -20.19
N TRP A 164 7.77 20.31 -21.35
CA TRP A 164 7.98 18.87 -21.49
C TRP A 164 9.04 18.27 -20.54
N PRO A 165 10.17 18.95 -20.19
CA PRO A 165 11.15 18.38 -19.27
C PRO A 165 10.63 18.31 -17.82
N ALA A 166 9.57 19.04 -17.47
CA ALA A 166 8.89 18.90 -16.18
C ALA A 166 7.76 17.86 -16.26
N VAL A 167 7.01 17.84 -17.39
CA VAL A 167 5.88 16.92 -17.61
C VAL A 167 6.34 15.45 -17.59
N ILE A 168 7.45 15.12 -18.27
CA ILE A 168 7.92 13.74 -18.39
C ILE A 168 8.26 13.12 -17.02
N PRO A 169 9.10 13.73 -16.17
CA PRO A 169 9.35 13.22 -14.83
C PRO A 169 8.07 13.06 -14.02
N MET A 170 7.15 14.04 -14.06
CA MET A 170 5.87 13.92 -13.35
C MET A 170 5.00 12.78 -13.86
N PHE A 171 5.00 12.54 -15.18
CA PHE A 171 4.26 11.44 -15.78
C PHE A 171 4.82 10.08 -15.36
N ILE A 172 6.14 9.95 -15.29
CA ILE A 172 6.81 8.76 -14.76
C ILE A 172 6.44 8.58 -13.29
N ALA A 173 6.59 9.61 -12.46
CA ALA A 173 6.23 9.55 -11.04
C ALA A 173 4.77 9.14 -10.83
N GLY A 174 3.84 9.74 -11.57
CA GLY A 174 2.42 9.41 -11.48
C GLY A 174 2.11 7.96 -11.88
N THR A 175 2.70 7.49 -12.98
CA THR A 175 2.53 6.11 -13.45
C THR A 175 3.09 5.11 -12.42
N VAL A 176 4.28 5.38 -11.87
CA VAL A 176 4.90 4.54 -10.82
C VAL A 176 4.03 4.50 -9.56
N LYS A 177 3.60 5.66 -9.03
CA LYS A 177 2.73 5.75 -7.84
C LYS A 177 1.42 4.96 -8.00
N TYR A 178 0.83 4.99 -9.20
CA TYR A 178 -0.41 4.26 -9.46
C TYR A 178 -0.18 2.77 -9.68
N PHE A 179 0.94 2.40 -10.32
CA PHE A 179 1.38 1.02 -10.38
C PHE A 179 1.65 0.41 -8.99
N GLU A 180 2.30 1.14 -8.08
CA GLU A 180 2.48 0.71 -6.68
C GLU A 180 1.15 0.37 -6.00
N ARG A 181 0.10 1.18 -6.22
CA ARG A 181 -1.24 0.90 -5.70
C ARG A 181 -1.77 -0.41 -6.25
N ILE A 182 -1.70 -0.63 -7.56
CA ILE A 182 -2.19 -1.86 -8.19
C ILE A 182 -1.43 -3.08 -7.64
N TRP A 183 -0.10 -3.00 -7.54
CA TRP A 183 0.72 -4.07 -6.99
C TRP A 183 0.32 -4.36 -5.54
N SER A 184 0.15 -3.33 -4.71
CA SER A 184 -0.27 -3.51 -3.31
C SER A 184 -1.64 -4.20 -3.19
N LEU A 185 -2.62 -3.80 -4.02
CA LEU A 185 -3.94 -4.45 -4.05
C LEU A 185 -3.83 -5.91 -4.52
N GLN A 186 -3.01 -6.18 -5.53
CA GLN A 186 -2.79 -7.52 -6.04
C GLN A 186 -2.17 -8.42 -4.95
N GLN A 187 -1.16 -7.95 -4.22
CA GLN A 187 -0.56 -8.70 -3.11
C GLN A 187 -1.56 -8.94 -1.96
N ALA A 188 -2.41 -7.95 -1.68
CA ALA A 188 -3.42 -8.02 -0.63
C ALA A 188 -4.69 -8.79 -1.03
N SER A 189 -4.84 -9.15 -2.31
CA SER A 189 -5.92 -10.00 -2.80
C SER A 189 -5.76 -11.43 -2.30
N MET A 190 -6.85 -12.18 -2.21
CA MET A 190 -6.87 -13.59 -1.82
C MET A 190 -5.82 -14.39 -2.59
N SER A 191 -5.80 -14.26 -3.92
CA SER A 191 -4.82 -14.94 -4.78
C SER A 191 -3.36 -14.51 -4.53
N GLY A 192 -3.14 -13.23 -4.23
CA GLY A 192 -1.83 -12.70 -3.88
C GLY A 192 -1.33 -13.25 -2.55
N LEU A 193 -2.21 -13.24 -1.54
CA LEU A 193 -1.92 -13.81 -0.23
C LEU A 193 -1.61 -15.31 -0.33
N TRP A 194 -2.42 -16.07 -1.08
CA TRP A 194 -2.15 -17.48 -1.40
C TRP A 194 -0.76 -17.68 -1.98
N SER A 195 -0.36 -16.87 -2.98
CA SER A 195 0.95 -16.99 -3.62
C SER A 195 2.13 -16.62 -2.71
N SER A 196 1.89 -15.81 -1.67
CA SER A 196 2.91 -15.42 -0.69
C SER A 196 3.18 -16.48 0.38
N ILE A 197 2.37 -17.54 0.41
CA ILE A 197 2.48 -18.64 1.36
C ILE A 197 3.23 -19.77 0.64
N ASN A 198 4.38 -20.17 1.21
CA ASN A 198 5.10 -21.35 0.78
C ASN A 198 4.31 -22.60 1.20
N VAL A 199 3.24 -22.92 0.50
CA VAL A 199 2.58 -24.22 0.63
C VAL A 199 3.54 -25.24 0.02
N PRO A 200 4.01 -26.25 0.76
CA PRO A 200 4.82 -27.31 0.18
C PRO A 200 4.02 -27.94 -0.97
N GLU A 201 4.57 -27.92 -2.19
CA GLU A 201 3.93 -28.60 -3.30
C GLU A 201 3.64 -30.05 -2.89
N PRO A 202 2.44 -30.60 -3.20
CA PRO A 202 2.16 -32.00 -2.92
C PRO A 202 3.26 -32.81 -3.60
N ASN A 203 4.03 -33.53 -2.78
CA ASN A 203 5.24 -34.26 -3.19
C ASN A 203 5.03 -34.87 -4.60
N PRO A 204 5.89 -34.60 -5.59
CA PRO A 204 5.72 -35.09 -6.96
C PRO A 204 5.59 -36.63 -7.04
N ASN A 205 6.09 -37.34 -6.03
CA ASN A 205 5.86 -38.78 -5.89
C ASN A 205 4.38 -39.12 -5.63
N HIS A 206 3.60 -38.28 -4.95
CA HIS A 206 2.18 -38.52 -4.70
C HIS A 206 1.35 -38.49 -5.99
N ALA A 207 1.57 -37.50 -6.86
CA ALA A 207 0.89 -37.42 -8.15
C ALA A 207 1.27 -38.61 -9.07
N LYS A 208 2.53 -39.03 -9.04
CA LYS A 208 3.03 -40.20 -9.77
C LYS A 208 2.44 -41.50 -9.21
N MET A 209 2.43 -41.66 -7.88
CA MET A 209 1.83 -42.81 -7.18
C MET A 209 0.33 -42.90 -7.43
N MET A 210 -0.40 -41.78 -7.43
CA MET A 210 -1.83 -41.79 -7.74
C MET A 210 -2.12 -42.19 -9.19
N LYS A 211 -1.29 -41.76 -10.16
CA LYS A 211 -1.36 -42.25 -11.55
C LYS A 211 -1.06 -43.75 -11.66
N GLU A 212 -0.08 -44.23 -10.92
CA GLU A 212 0.34 -45.64 -10.95
C GLU A 212 -0.71 -46.55 -10.28
N VAL A 213 -1.30 -46.12 -9.16
CA VAL A 213 -2.41 -46.80 -8.48
C VAL A 213 -3.66 -46.85 -9.36
N THR A 214 -4.01 -45.74 -10.03
CA THR A 214 -5.18 -45.71 -10.93
C THR A 214 -4.97 -46.56 -12.18
N SER A 215 -3.76 -46.59 -12.74
CA SER A 215 -3.38 -47.48 -13.85
C SER A 215 -3.46 -48.96 -13.44
N ASN A 216 -2.93 -49.33 -12.28
CA ASN A 216 -2.94 -50.72 -11.80
C ASN A 216 -4.36 -51.20 -11.45
N LYS A 217 -5.22 -50.31 -10.93
CA LYS A 217 -6.65 -50.62 -10.72
C LYS A 217 -7.40 -50.83 -12.04
N ALA A 218 -7.11 -50.02 -13.06
CA ALA A 218 -7.72 -50.17 -14.39
C ALA A 218 -7.29 -51.47 -15.09
N ALA A 219 -6.09 -51.98 -14.76
CA ALA A 219 -5.58 -53.27 -15.24
C ALA A 219 -6.07 -54.48 -14.42
N GLY A 220 -6.88 -54.29 -13.38
CA GLY A 220 -7.41 -55.36 -12.54
C GLY A 220 -6.39 -55.97 -11.55
N LEU A 221 -5.26 -55.30 -11.30
CA LEU A 221 -4.23 -55.75 -10.36
C LEU A 221 -4.53 -55.28 -8.93
N PRO A 222 -4.23 -56.08 -7.89
CA PRO A 222 -4.37 -55.65 -6.50
C PRO A 222 -3.30 -54.60 -6.18
N ALA A 223 -3.73 -53.35 -6.03
CA ALA A 223 -2.90 -52.24 -5.57
C ALA A 223 -3.25 -51.94 -4.11
N GLU A 224 -2.33 -52.27 -3.19
CA GLU A 224 -2.44 -51.93 -1.77
C GLU A 224 -1.50 -50.76 -1.45
N ILE A 225 -2.05 -49.65 -0.98
CA ILE A 225 -1.27 -48.49 -0.55
C ILE A 225 -0.79 -48.77 0.87
N ILE A 226 0.48 -49.09 1.03
CA ILE A 226 1.11 -49.21 2.34
C ILE A 226 1.44 -47.79 2.83
N ASP A 227 0.78 -47.36 3.89
CA ASP A 227 0.99 -46.04 4.48
C ASP A 227 2.33 -45.99 5.23
N VAL A 228 3.38 -45.52 4.54
CA VAL A 228 4.72 -45.29 5.11
C VAL A 228 4.75 -44.08 6.06
N ARG A 229 3.61 -43.38 6.21
CA ARG A 229 3.43 -42.24 7.12
C ARG A 229 3.99 -42.51 8.53
N ARG A 230 3.90 -43.74 9.03
CA ARG A 230 4.42 -44.11 10.37
C ARG A 230 5.95 -43.98 10.53
N GLN A 231 6.75 -44.06 9.46
CA GLN A 231 8.21 -43.84 9.53
C GLN A 231 8.59 -42.37 9.32
N GLN A 232 7.84 -41.63 8.49
CA GLN A 232 8.05 -40.20 8.30
C GLN A 232 7.54 -39.40 9.51
N GLU A 233 6.45 -39.83 10.15
CA GLU A 233 5.96 -39.32 11.43
C GLU A 233 7.05 -39.42 12.50
N ASN A 234 7.83 -40.50 12.57
CA ASN A 234 8.90 -40.61 13.56
C ASN A 234 10.05 -39.61 13.34
N ILE A 235 10.36 -39.25 12.09
CA ILE A 235 11.40 -38.24 11.77
C ILE A 235 10.87 -36.84 12.07
N VAL A 236 9.62 -36.57 11.69
CA VAL A 236 8.91 -35.31 11.99
C VAL A 236 8.70 -35.16 13.50
N ASP A 237 8.43 -36.23 14.24
CA ASP A 237 8.27 -36.25 15.70
C ASP A 237 9.60 -36.06 16.41
N LEU A 238 10.72 -36.53 15.83
CA LEU A 238 12.07 -36.29 16.34
C LEU A 238 12.52 -34.84 16.08
N GLU A 239 12.23 -34.29 14.90
CA GLU A 239 12.41 -32.85 14.62
C GLU A 239 11.50 -32.01 15.52
N ARG A 240 10.24 -32.44 15.74
CA ARG A 240 9.29 -31.79 16.65
C ARG A 240 9.79 -31.82 18.10
N GLN A 241 10.37 -32.93 18.56
CA GLN A 241 11.00 -33.02 19.88
C GLN A 241 12.24 -32.14 19.99
N THR A 242 13.04 -32.04 18.93
CA THR A 242 14.24 -31.19 18.91
C THR A 242 13.85 -29.70 18.94
N ILE A 243 12.90 -29.29 18.10
CA ILE A 243 12.35 -27.92 18.08
C ILE A 243 11.65 -27.60 19.41
N SER A 244 10.87 -28.53 19.95
CA SER A 244 10.27 -28.46 21.29
C SER A 244 11.32 -28.18 22.37
N SER A 245 12.43 -28.94 22.37
CA SER A 245 13.50 -28.77 23.35
C SER A 245 14.25 -27.45 23.20
N ILE A 246 14.37 -26.91 21.97
CA ILE A 246 14.95 -25.58 21.73
C ILE A 246 14.03 -24.49 22.29
N TYR A 247 12.71 -24.65 22.19
CA TYR A 247 11.75 -23.72 22.78
C TYR A 247 11.60 -23.87 24.29
N GLU A 248 11.70 -25.09 24.84
CA GLU A 248 11.80 -25.32 26.29
C GLU A 248 13.08 -24.69 26.84
N GLN A 249 14.23 -24.91 26.22
CA GLN A 249 15.49 -24.28 26.61
C GLN A 249 15.45 -22.74 26.51
N LYS A 250 14.72 -22.20 25.53
CA LYS A 250 14.55 -20.75 25.36
C LYS A 250 13.47 -20.17 26.28
N GLY A 251 12.49 -20.97 26.69
CA GLY A 251 11.54 -20.69 27.77
C GLY A 251 12.22 -20.69 29.12
N ASP A 252 13.07 -21.68 29.40
CA ASP A 252 13.87 -21.77 30.62
C ASP A 252 14.87 -20.60 30.72
N ALA A 253 15.44 -20.15 29.60
CA ALA A 253 16.27 -18.94 29.56
C ALA A 253 15.48 -17.64 29.86
N LEU A 254 14.17 -17.63 29.63
CA LEU A 254 13.27 -16.55 30.02
C LEU A 254 12.83 -16.67 31.49
N ASP A 255 12.74 -17.90 32.01
CA ASP A 255 12.50 -18.17 33.44
C ASP A 255 13.71 -17.76 34.31
N ILE A 256 14.95 -17.79 33.80
CA ILE A 256 16.13 -17.26 34.53
C ILE A 256 16.05 -15.73 34.75
N ASN A 257 15.25 -15.00 33.96
CA ASN A 257 14.99 -13.57 34.19
C ASN A 257 13.89 -13.32 35.24
N GLU A 258 13.38 -14.33 35.94
CA GLU A 258 12.42 -14.16 37.04
C GLU A 258 12.93 -13.30 38.20
N GLU A 259 14.25 -13.24 38.44
CA GLU A 259 14.80 -12.51 39.60
C GLU A 259 15.01 -11.02 39.39
N ASN A 260 15.06 -10.54 38.15
CA ASN A 260 15.14 -9.12 37.85
C ASN A 260 13.90 -8.74 37.05
N GLY A 261 13.07 -7.83 37.58
CA GLY A 261 11.87 -7.32 36.93
C GLY A 261 12.14 -6.52 35.66
N ASP A 262 12.84 -7.11 34.69
CA ASP A 262 13.18 -6.53 33.41
C ASP A 262 12.15 -6.98 32.38
N ALA A 263 11.64 -6.02 31.62
CA ALA A 263 10.68 -6.29 30.57
C ALA A 263 11.35 -7.14 29.48
N MET A 264 10.62 -8.12 28.92
CA MET A 264 11.06 -8.85 27.72
C MET A 264 11.59 -7.88 26.67
N ASP A 265 12.82 -8.12 26.17
CA ASP A 265 13.45 -7.24 25.19
C ASP A 265 12.50 -7.03 24.00
N VAL A 266 12.25 -5.75 23.67
CA VAL A 266 11.40 -5.30 22.56
C VAL A 266 11.74 -6.03 21.27
N ASN A 267 13.03 -6.31 21.05
CA ASN A 267 13.48 -7.00 19.86
C ASN A 267 13.04 -8.48 19.82
N ILE A 268 12.89 -9.14 20.96
CA ILE A 268 12.41 -10.53 21.04
C ILE A 268 10.90 -10.55 20.80
N VAL A 269 10.16 -9.63 21.44
CA VAL A 269 8.71 -9.46 21.24
C VAL A 269 8.38 -9.25 19.76
N LEU A 270 9.14 -8.39 19.09
CA LEU A 270 8.91 -8.09 17.68
C LEU A 270 9.22 -9.28 16.75
N HIS A 271 10.34 -9.96 16.98
CA HIS A 271 10.72 -11.14 16.19
C HIS A 271 9.66 -12.24 16.32
N GLU A 272 9.18 -12.47 17.53
CA GLU A 272 8.15 -13.47 17.80
C GLU A 272 6.81 -13.11 17.14
N ALA A 273 6.39 -11.84 17.24
CA ALA A 273 5.18 -11.36 16.59
C ALA A 273 5.26 -11.50 15.06
N TYR A 274 6.40 -11.20 14.44
CA TYR A 274 6.59 -11.39 13.01
C TYR A 274 6.52 -12.88 12.60
N ARG A 275 7.17 -13.76 13.38
CA ARG A 275 7.13 -15.21 13.13
C ARG A 275 5.71 -15.76 13.21
N LEU A 276 4.96 -15.39 14.23
CA LEU A 276 3.56 -15.79 14.41
C LEU A 276 2.66 -15.20 13.32
N PHE A 277 2.89 -13.94 12.92
CA PHE A 277 2.20 -13.33 11.79
C PHE A 277 2.38 -14.16 10.51
N GLN A 278 3.61 -14.55 10.16
CA GLN A 278 3.88 -15.38 8.97
C GLN A 278 3.18 -16.74 9.02
N MET A 279 2.95 -17.27 10.22
CA MET A 279 2.27 -18.54 10.44
C MET A 279 0.74 -18.40 10.37
N ILE A 280 0.18 -17.35 10.98
CA ILE A 280 -1.27 -17.12 11.07
C ILE A 280 -1.81 -16.46 9.79
N LYS A 281 -0.98 -15.80 8.97
CA LYS A 281 -1.46 -15.12 7.76
C LYS A 281 -2.24 -16.05 6.82
N GLY A 282 -1.91 -17.35 6.77
CA GLY A 282 -2.66 -18.32 5.97
C GLY A 282 -4.10 -18.52 6.42
N LEU A 283 -4.40 -18.35 7.72
CA LEU A 283 -5.75 -18.47 8.25
C LEU A 283 -6.71 -17.44 7.64
N PHE A 284 -6.22 -16.26 7.26
CA PHE A 284 -7.01 -15.23 6.60
C PHE A 284 -7.38 -15.57 5.15
N VAL A 285 -6.76 -16.62 4.62
CA VAL A 285 -6.90 -17.10 3.25
C VAL A 285 -7.62 -18.46 3.22
N ASP A 286 -8.32 -18.79 4.30
CA ASP A 286 -8.99 -20.08 4.54
C ASP A 286 -8.04 -21.31 4.46
N LEU A 287 -6.75 -21.13 4.72
CA LEU A 287 -5.82 -22.25 4.92
C LEU A 287 -5.96 -22.81 6.33
N ASP A 288 -6.08 -24.14 6.41
CA ASP A 288 -5.95 -24.84 7.66
C ASP A 288 -4.55 -24.64 8.24
N LEU A 289 -4.50 -24.12 9.46
CA LEU A 289 -3.25 -24.01 10.19
C LEU A 289 -2.73 -25.43 10.45
N SER A 290 -1.47 -25.71 10.09
CA SER A 290 -0.84 -27.00 10.43
C SER A 290 -0.92 -27.22 11.94
N ARG A 291 -1.13 -28.46 12.37
CA ARG A 291 -1.14 -28.83 13.79
C ARG A 291 0.16 -28.39 14.49
N GLU A 292 1.28 -28.43 13.77
CA GLU A 292 2.59 -27.96 14.24
C GLU A 292 2.60 -26.46 14.55
N SER A 293 2.11 -25.65 13.63
CA SER A 293 1.99 -24.20 13.83
C SER A 293 1.06 -23.84 14.99
N TRP A 294 -0.03 -24.60 15.16
CA TRP A 294 -0.97 -24.38 16.25
C TRP A 294 -0.33 -24.71 17.61
N GLU A 295 0.36 -25.85 17.69
CA GLU A 295 1.06 -26.27 18.91
C GLU A 295 2.17 -25.29 19.28
N ALA A 296 2.95 -24.81 18.30
CA ALA A 296 3.99 -23.81 18.51
C ALA A 296 3.43 -22.49 19.07
N SER A 297 2.34 -21.97 18.48
CA SER A 297 1.65 -20.79 19.01
C SER A 297 1.13 -21.02 20.44
N SER A 298 0.45 -22.15 20.66
CA SER A 298 -0.18 -22.44 21.95
C SER A 298 0.83 -22.54 23.09
N ARG A 299 1.99 -23.14 22.84
CA ARG A 299 3.08 -23.24 23.84
C ARG A 299 3.61 -21.86 24.20
N LEU A 300 3.86 -21.00 23.21
CA LEU A 300 4.32 -19.64 23.46
C LEU A 300 3.33 -18.84 24.30
N PHE A 301 2.04 -18.83 23.93
CA PHE A 301 1.02 -18.06 24.66
C PHE A 301 0.74 -18.59 26.08
N ARG A 302 1.13 -19.82 26.40
CA ARG A 302 1.07 -20.36 27.78
C ARG A 302 2.16 -19.80 28.69
N VAL A 303 3.32 -19.46 28.12
CA VAL A 303 4.50 -18.98 28.86
C VAL A 303 4.52 -17.44 28.95
N LEU A 304 3.99 -16.75 27.94
CA LEU A 304 3.99 -15.29 27.89
C LEU A 304 3.19 -14.63 29.01
N LYS A 305 3.72 -13.53 29.57
CA LYS A 305 2.96 -12.67 30.47
C LYS A 305 1.83 -11.99 29.70
N ARG A 306 0.73 -11.67 30.39
CA ARG A 306 -0.45 -10.99 29.78
C ARG A 306 -0.08 -9.75 28.96
N LYS A 307 0.83 -8.91 29.46
CA LYS A 307 1.25 -7.69 28.77
C LYS A 307 2.01 -7.98 27.47
N GLU A 308 2.85 -9.02 27.48
CA GLU A 308 3.66 -9.43 26.32
C GLU A 308 2.78 -10.10 25.26
N ALA A 309 1.90 -11.00 25.68
CA ALA A 309 0.91 -11.63 24.81
C ALA A 309 0.02 -10.59 24.10
N TYR A 310 -0.48 -9.59 24.84
CA TYR A 310 -1.24 -8.49 24.24
C TYR A 310 -0.39 -7.70 23.23
N LYS A 311 0.89 -7.44 23.55
CA LYS A 311 1.77 -6.69 22.67
C LYS A 311 2.07 -7.42 21.37
N ILE A 312 2.29 -8.73 21.45
CA ILE A 312 2.50 -9.60 20.28
C ILE A 312 1.27 -9.57 19.37
N ILE A 313 0.08 -9.78 19.93
CA ILE A 313 -1.18 -9.75 19.17
C ILE A 313 -1.44 -8.36 18.55
N GLU A 314 -1.15 -7.28 19.29
CA GLU A 314 -1.26 -5.91 18.77
C GLU A 314 -0.37 -5.71 17.52
N ILE A 315 0.87 -6.22 17.56
CA ILE A 315 1.80 -6.14 16.44
C ILE A 315 1.31 -7.00 15.27
N GLU A 316 0.89 -8.25 15.50
CA GLU A 316 0.36 -9.14 14.46
C GLU A 316 -0.84 -8.54 13.73
N LEU A 317 -1.81 -8.01 14.49
CA LEU A 317 -2.98 -7.35 13.92
C LEU A 317 -2.61 -6.08 13.16
N SER A 318 -1.61 -5.32 13.63
CA SER A 318 -1.08 -4.17 12.90
C SER A 318 -0.40 -4.59 11.59
N LEU A 319 0.40 -5.66 11.59
CA LEU A 319 1.03 -6.20 10.37
C LEU A 319 -0.04 -6.67 9.39
N MET A 320 -1.05 -7.39 9.86
CA MET A 320 -2.15 -7.84 9.01
C MET A 320 -2.95 -6.66 8.44
N TYR A 321 -3.25 -5.66 9.26
CA TYR A 321 -3.91 -4.44 8.79
C TYR A 321 -3.10 -3.74 7.70
N ASP A 322 -1.80 -3.59 7.93
CA ASP A 322 -0.89 -2.94 6.99
C ASP A 322 -0.78 -3.72 5.67
N MET A 323 -0.81 -5.05 5.72
CA MET A 323 -0.80 -5.92 4.54
C MET A 323 -2.10 -5.82 3.73
N LEU A 324 -3.25 -5.74 4.41
CA LEU A 324 -4.57 -5.78 3.75
C LEU A 324 -5.10 -4.41 3.30
N HIS A 325 -4.73 -3.32 4.00
CA HIS A 325 -5.35 -2.01 3.82
C HIS A 325 -4.39 -0.90 3.40
N SER A 326 -3.08 -1.16 3.33
CA SER A 326 -2.07 -0.13 3.03
C SER A 326 -1.04 -0.60 2.01
N LYS A 327 -0.18 0.31 1.54
CA LYS A 327 0.98 -0.04 0.70
C LYS A 327 2.17 -0.55 1.52
N ALA A 328 2.08 -0.59 2.85
CA ALA A 328 3.23 -0.82 3.71
C ALA A 328 3.99 -2.11 3.37
N ALA A 329 3.30 -3.23 3.15
CA ALA A 329 3.95 -4.50 2.81
C ALA A 329 4.82 -4.41 1.54
N LEU A 330 4.41 -3.61 0.54
CA LEU A 330 5.22 -3.36 -0.65
C LEU A 330 6.37 -2.39 -0.37
N LEU A 331 6.13 -1.36 0.44
CA LEU A 331 7.09 -0.27 0.69
C LEU A 331 8.30 -0.69 1.52
N HIS A 332 8.18 -1.72 2.35
CA HIS A 332 9.32 -2.27 3.10
C HIS A 332 10.23 -3.17 2.25
N THR A 333 9.76 -3.62 1.08
CA THR A 333 10.62 -4.34 0.13
C THR A 333 11.63 -3.41 -0.55
N TRP A 334 12.72 -4.00 -1.05
CA TRP A 334 13.73 -3.25 -1.81
C TRP A 334 13.17 -2.61 -3.09
N TYR A 335 12.17 -3.23 -3.73
CA TYR A 335 11.47 -2.65 -4.88
C TYR A 335 10.69 -1.39 -4.48
N GLY A 336 10.03 -1.41 -3.32
CA GLY A 336 9.34 -0.26 -2.76
C GLY A 336 10.29 0.91 -2.50
N CYS A 337 11.44 0.64 -1.88
CA CYS A 337 12.49 1.65 -1.68
C CYS A 337 12.98 2.24 -3.01
N PHE A 338 13.21 1.39 -4.03
CA PHE A 338 13.58 1.84 -5.36
C PHE A 338 12.53 2.78 -5.98
N PHE A 339 11.25 2.40 -5.93
CA PHE A 339 10.17 3.24 -6.47
C PHE A 339 10.08 4.59 -5.75
N ARG A 340 10.29 4.64 -4.42
CA ARG A 340 10.33 5.90 -3.66
C ARG A 340 11.43 6.83 -4.10
N VAL A 341 12.64 6.29 -4.32
CA VAL A 341 13.76 7.09 -4.85
C VAL A 341 13.40 7.63 -6.23
N VAL A 342 12.82 6.80 -7.09
CA VAL A 342 12.38 7.22 -8.44
C VAL A 342 11.33 8.33 -8.37
N THR A 343 10.27 8.20 -7.55
CA THR A 343 9.21 9.21 -7.46
C THR A 343 9.70 10.52 -6.87
N LEU A 344 10.55 10.48 -5.84
CA LEU A 344 11.18 11.67 -5.25
C LEU A 344 12.10 12.39 -6.23
N MET A 345 12.94 11.64 -6.95
CA MET A 345 13.85 12.23 -7.94
C MET A 345 13.07 12.85 -9.09
N CYS A 346 12.00 12.19 -9.55
CA CYS A 346 11.13 12.72 -10.60
C CYS A 346 10.40 14.00 -10.17
N THR A 347 9.77 14.00 -8.99
CA THR A 347 9.04 15.18 -8.46
C THR A 347 9.97 16.34 -8.15
N SER A 348 11.15 16.08 -7.59
CA SER A 348 12.18 17.09 -7.35
C SER A 348 12.72 17.67 -8.66
N THR A 349 12.97 16.83 -9.66
CA THR A 349 13.40 17.28 -10.99
C THR A 349 12.34 18.17 -11.64
N ALA A 350 11.07 17.77 -11.57
CA ALA A 350 9.97 18.57 -12.10
C ALA A 350 9.86 19.94 -11.41
N LEU A 351 10.06 20.00 -10.08
CA LEU A 351 10.11 21.26 -9.34
C LEU A 351 11.29 22.11 -9.79
N CYS A 352 12.50 21.56 -9.89
CA CYS A 352 13.69 22.29 -10.35
C CYS A 352 13.49 22.86 -11.76
N VAL A 353 12.98 22.05 -12.69
CA VAL A 353 12.67 22.51 -14.06
C VAL A 353 11.63 23.62 -14.04
N PHE A 354 10.55 23.46 -13.27
CA PHE A 354 9.51 24.49 -13.16
C PHE A 354 10.03 25.81 -12.56
N VAL A 355 10.95 25.74 -11.59
CA VAL A 355 11.63 26.90 -10.99
C VAL A 355 12.54 27.62 -11.99
N VAL A 356 13.14 26.92 -12.96
CA VAL A 356 14.01 27.54 -13.98
C VAL A 356 13.21 28.03 -15.19
N LEU A 357 12.10 27.38 -15.54
CA LEU A 357 11.27 27.72 -16.70
C LEU A 357 10.82 29.19 -16.68
N SER A 358 10.88 29.90 -17.81
CA SER A 358 10.33 31.27 -17.85
C SER A 358 8.82 31.27 -17.58
N LYS A 359 8.37 32.09 -16.62
CA LYS A 359 6.96 32.23 -16.26
C LYS A 359 6.21 33.22 -17.15
N SER A 360 6.92 33.83 -18.11
CA SER A 360 6.36 34.81 -19.05
C SER A 360 5.26 34.15 -19.90
N GLY A 361 4.00 34.43 -19.57
CA GLY A 361 2.82 33.99 -20.33
C GLY A 361 1.88 33.02 -19.60
N PHE A 362 2.21 32.57 -18.38
CA PHE A 362 1.27 31.81 -17.55
C PHE A 362 0.49 32.73 -16.61
N ALA A 363 -0.75 32.36 -16.30
CA ALA A 363 -1.52 33.09 -15.31
C ALA A 363 -0.89 32.91 -13.92
N GLN A 364 -0.86 33.99 -13.13
CA GLN A 364 -0.28 33.98 -11.79
C GLN A 364 -0.91 32.90 -10.90
N ASN A 365 -2.22 32.71 -11.03
CA ASN A 365 -2.99 31.70 -10.29
C ASN A 365 -2.51 30.28 -10.60
N ASP A 366 -2.29 29.97 -11.89
CA ASP A 366 -1.84 28.65 -12.33
C ASP A 366 -0.42 28.35 -11.85
N ILE A 367 0.44 29.39 -11.82
CA ILE A 367 1.80 29.27 -11.29
C ILE A 367 1.76 28.91 -9.80
N VAL A 368 0.94 29.62 -9.01
CA VAL A 368 0.79 29.35 -7.57
C VAL A 368 0.25 27.94 -7.34
N ILE A 369 -0.80 27.54 -8.07
CA ILE A 369 -1.37 26.19 -7.96
C ILE A 369 -0.33 25.13 -8.30
N THR A 370 0.47 25.35 -9.35
CA THR A 370 1.51 24.42 -9.75
C THR A 370 2.58 24.24 -8.66
N TYR A 371 2.98 25.32 -7.98
CA TYR A 371 3.87 25.20 -6.82
C TYR A 371 3.22 24.47 -5.65
N VAL A 372 1.93 24.71 -5.39
CA VAL A 372 1.18 23.98 -4.35
C VAL A 372 1.12 22.49 -4.66
N LEU A 373 0.92 22.09 -5.92
CA LEU A 373 0.90 20.69 -6.34
C LEU A 373 2.27 20.02 -6.21
N LEU A 374 3.34 20.68 -6.67
CA LEU A 374 4.70 20.18 -6.56
C LEU A 374 5.13 20.06 -5.10
N GLY A 375 4.91 21.11 -4.30
CA GLY A 375 5.21 21.11 -2.88
C GLY A 375 4.39 20.10 -2.10
N GLY A 376 3.11 19.95 -2.43
CA GLY A 376 2.21 18.94 -1.89
C GLY A 376 2.70 17.52 -2.19
N ALA A 377 3.04 17.22 -3.44
CA ALA A 377 3.56 15.92 -3.85
C ALA A 377 4.86 15.56 -3.10
N ILE A 378 5.83 16.48 -3.03
CA ILE A 378 7.08 16.27 -2.30
C ILE A 378 6.81 16.11 -0.79
N GLY A 379 5.95 16.95 -0.22
CA GLY A 379 5.57 16.86 1.19
C GLY A 379 4.94 15.51 1.55
N LEU A 380 4.04 15.01 0.72
CA LEU A 380 3.42 13.70 0.89
C LEU A 380 4.45 12.56 0.81
N GLU A 381 5.42 12.64 -0.11
CA GLU A 381 6.51 11.65 -0.18
C GLU A 381 7.43 11.70 1.05
N ILE A 382 7.79 12.89 1.54
CA ILE A 382 8.58 13.04 2.76
C ILE A 382 7.85 12.44 3.97
N ILE A 383 6.55 12.70 4.09
CA ILE A 383 5.73 12.12 5.17
C ILE A 383 5.69 10.60 5.03
N ALA A 384 5.53 10.06 3.83
CA ALA A 384 5.53 8.62 3.59
C ALA A 384 6.85 7.96 4.01
N ILE A 385 8.00 8.56 3.64
CA ILE A 385 9.32 8.10 4.08
C ILE A 385 9.43 8.11 5.61
N PHE A 386 9.00 9.20 6.25
CA PHE A 386 9.00 9.30 7.69
C PHE A 386 8.14 8.21 8.34
N CYS A 387 6.95 7.94 7.79
CA CYS A 387 6.09 6.84 8.26
C CYS A 387 6.74 5.46 8.10
N ILE A 388 7.51 5.23 7.03
CA ILE A 388 8.29 3.98 6.86
C ILE A 388 9.32 3.84 7.98
N PHE A 389 10.11 4.88 8.27
CA PHE A 389 11.12 4.83 9.33
C PHE A 389 10.54 4.56 10.72
N VAL A 390 9.33 5.05 11.00
CA VAL A 390 8.65 4.84 12.28
C VAL A 390 7.88 3.50 12.33
N SER A 391 7.65 2.85 11.19
CA SER A 391 6.81 1.66 11.09
C SER A 391 7.44 0.43 11.75
N ALA A 392 6.61 -0.38 12.41
CA ALA A 392 6.98 -1.65 13.03
C ALA A 392 7.59 -2.67 12.04
N TRP A 393 7.24 -2.56 10.75
CA TRP A 393 7.76 -3.42 9.68
C TRP A 393 9.27 -3.29 9.46
N THR A 394 9.81 -2.06 9.49
CA THR A 394 11.25 -1.80 9.35
C THR A 394 12.06 -2.56 10.40
N TYR A 395 11.52 -2.67 11.62
CA TYR A 395 12.18 -3.36 12.70
C TYR A 395 12.06 -4.90 12.58
N GLY A 396 11.00 -5.41 11.96
CA GLY A 396 10.79 -6.85 11.74
C GLY A 396 11.72 -7.43 10.68
N GLU A 397 11.76 -6.81 9.49
CA GLU A 397 12.54 -7.30 8.34
C GLU A 397 14.05 -7.18 8.53
N VAL A 398 14.52 -6.06 9.11
CA VAL A 398 15.96 -5.85 9.38
C VAL A 398 16.49 -6.92 10.32
N LYS A 399 15.66 -7.40 11.26
CA LYS A 399 16.08 -8.42 12.23
C LYS A 399 15.99 -9.84 11.65
N GLU A 400 15.02 -10.14 10.79
CA GLU A 400 14.98 -11.41 10.05
C GLU A 400 16.17 -11.55 9.11
N SER A 401 16.56 -10.48 8.39
CA SER A 401 17.76 -10.47 7.55
C SER A 401 19.05 -10.60 8.36
N ALA A 402 19.12 -10.00 9.55
CA ALA A 402 20.27 -10.15 10.45
C ALA A 402 20.35 -11.56 11.05
N TYR A 403 19.22 -12.18 11.37
CA TYR A 403 19.16 -13.53 11.94
C TYR A 403 19.47 -14.62 10.90
N SER A 404 18.95 -14.49 9.67
CA SER A 404 19.30 -15.38 8.55
C SER A 404 20.80 -15.31 8.23
N ARG A 405 21.38 -14.10 8.17
CA ARG A 405 22.84 -13.93 8.00
C ARG A 405 23.65 -14.48 9.18
N PHE A 406 23.13 -14.39 10.41
CA PHE A 406 23.78 -14.98 11.58
C PHE A 406 23.78 -16.52 11.50
N LEU A 407 22.66 -17.13 11.09
CA LEU A 407 22.56 -18.58 10.86
C LEU A 407 23.43 -19.07 9.69
N GLU A 408 23.55 -18.28 8.61
CA GLU A 408 24.50 -18.56 7.53
C GLU A 408 25.95 -18.44 8.00
N SER A 409 26.27 -17.50 8.89
CA SER A 409 27.62 -17.35 9.45
C SER A 409 28.00 -18.41 10.48
N SER A 410 27.01 -19.04 11.15
CA SER A 410 27.24 -20.10 12.15
C SER A 410 27.22 -21.51 11.57
N SER A 411 26.95 -21.64 10.27
CA SER A 411 26.96 -22.92 9.52
C SER A 411 28.24 -23.14 8.69
N HIS A 412 29.18 -22.20 8.78
CA HIS A 412 30.57 -22.31 8.34
C HIS A 412 31.50 -22.36 9.55
#